data_AF-A0A090QPE9-F1
#
_entry.id   AF-A0A090QPE9-F1
#
_cell.length_a   1.000
_cell.length_b   1.000
_cell.length_c   1.000
_cell.angle_alpha   90.00
_cell.angle_beta   90.00
_cell.angle_gamma   90.00
#
_symmetry.space_group_name_H-M   'P 1'
#
loop_
_entity.id
_entity.type
_entity.pdbx_description
1 polymer ?
#
loop_
_entity_poly.entity_id
_entity_poly.type
_entity_poly.pdbx_seq_one_letter_code
_entity_poly.pdbx_strand_id
1 'polypeptide(L)'
;MHTKVKDALGALPADIAAAIKPVLEADNFDATLSPEVFAELLSKTQLSDSELRVALLPLAAAYSVAPISNFYVGAIVRGLSGTLYFGANMEFVGTSLAQSVHAEQSAISHAWLKGETGVKDITINYSLVATVASS
;
A
#
# COMPACT_ATOMS: atom_id res chain seq x y z
N MET A 1 -10.48 11.75 -6.06
CA MET A 1 -10.34 10.57 -5.15
C MET A 1 -11.43 9.52 -5.42
N HIS A 2 -11.02 8.27 -5.68
CA HIS A 2 -11.89 7.10 -5.92
C HIS A 2 -12.67 6.69 -4.66
N THR A 3 -13.90 6.18 -4.78
CA THR A 3 -14.80 5.89 -3.64
C THR A 3 -14.17 5.00 -2.57
N LYS A 4 -13.56 3.87 -2.96
CA LYS A 4 -12.87 2.96 -2.02
C LYS A 4 -11.77 3.64 -1.20
N VAL A 5 -11.06 4.62 -1.78
CA VAL A 5 -10.01 5.37 -1.08
C VAL A 5 -10.63 6.33 -0.07
N LYS A 6 -11.79 6.92 -0.38
CA LYS A 6 -12.55 7.72 0.59
C LYS A 6 -13.01 6.88 1.79
N ASP A 7 -13.51 5.68 1.53
CA ASP A 7 -13.97 4.76 2.57
C ASP A 7 -12.80 4.32 3.46
N ALA A 8 -11.66 3.95 2.84
CA ALA A 8 -10.44 3.60 3.56
C ALA A 8 -9.93 4.77 4.41
N LEU A 9 -9.94 6.00 3.87
CA LEU A 9 -9.59 7.21 4.63
C LEU A 9 -10.52 7.43 5.83
N GLY A 10 -11.82 7.18 5.69
CA GLY A 10 -12.79 7.30 6.78
C GLY A 10 -12.65 6.25 7.88
N ALA A 11 -11.96 5.13 7.59
CA ALA A 11 -11.70 4.06 8.55
C ALA A 11 -10.37 4.23 9.31
N LEU A 12 -9.52 5.19 8.90
CA LEU A 12 -8.27 5.49 9.61
C LEU A 12 -8.53 6.24 10.92
N PRO A 13 -7.65 6.13 11.92
CA PRO A 13 -7.61 7.05 13.06
C PRO A 13 -7.65 8.51 12.62
N ALA A 14 -8.39 9.34 13.36
CA ALA A 14 -8.75 10.69 12.93
C ALA A 14 -7.54 11.60 12.69
N ASP A 15 -6.49 11.44 13.48
CA ASP A 15 -5.21 12.13 13.36
C ASP A 15 -4.47 11.76 12.06
N ILE A 16 -4.40 10.47 11.74
CA ILE A 16 -3.79 9.97 10.50
C ILE A 16 -4.61 10.41 9.30
N ALA A 17 -5.94 10.26 9.36
CA ALA A 17 -6.86 10.63 8.30
C ALA A 17 -6.75 12.13 7.97
N ALA A 18 -6.77 12.99 9.00
CA ALA A 18 -6.63 14.43 8.81
C ALA A 18 -5.26 14.81 8.23
N ALA A 19 -4.18 14.13 8.66
CA ALA A 19 -2.83 14.42 8.20
C ALA A 19 -2.61 14.04 6.72
N ILE A 20 -3.13 12.89 6.27
CA ILE A 20 -2.89 12.39 4.91
C ILE A 20 -3.92 12.86 3.88
N LYS A 21 -5.12 13.28 4.31
CA LYS A 21 -6.19 13.72 3.41
C LYS A 21 -5.73 14.75 2.36
N PRO A 22 -4.97 15.82 2.69
CA PRO A 22 -4.52 16.78 1.69
C PRO A 22 -3.63 16.15 0.60
N VAL A 23 -2.85 15.14 0.95
CA VAL A 23 -1.99 14.40 0.01
C VAL A 23 -2.84 13.56 -0.95
N LEU A 24 -3.86 12.87 -0.43
CA LEU A 24 -4.76 12.03 -1.25
C LEU A 24 -5.70 12.85 -2.15
N GLU A 25 -6.00 14.08 -1.76
CA GLU A 25 -6.87 14.99 -2.52
C GLU A 25 -6.10 15.80 -3.58
N ALA A 26 -4.76 15.75 -3.59
CA ALA A 26 -3.96 16.37 -4.63
C ALA A 26 -4.27 15.75 -6.01
N ASP A 27 -4.42 16.60 -7.04
CA ASP A 27 -4.79 16.17 -8.40
C ASP A 27 -3.78 15.20 -9.04
N ASN A 28 -2.53 15.26 -8.58
CA ASN A 28 -1.42 14.44 -9.06
C ASN A 28 -1.07 13.29 -8.11
N PHE A 29 -1.93 12.94 -7.15
CA PHE A 29 -1.68 11.79 -6.28
C PHE A 29 -1.63 10.50 -7.12
N ASP A 30 -0.47 9.88 -7.13
CA ASP A 30 -0.12 8.76 -8.00
C ASP A 30 0.17 7.48 -7.20
N ALA A 31 -0.42 7.38 -6.01
CA ALA A 31 -0.23 6.31 -5.04
C ALA A 31 1.23 6.16 -4.55
N THR A 32 1.94 7.29 -4.44
CA THR A 32 3.26 7.37 -3.81
C THR A 32 3.31 8.44 -2.73
N LEU A 33 4.26 8.31 -1.80
CA LEU A 33 4.59 9.33 -0.82
C LEU A 33 6.08 9.61 -0.88
N SER A 34 6.46 10.87 -1.10
CA SER A 34 7.87 11.27 -1.05
C SER A 34 8.41 11.17 0.39
N PRO A 35 9.74 11.10 0.58
CA PRO A 35 10.35 11.10 1.90
C PRO A 35 9.92 12.30 2.76
N GLU A 36 9.77 13.47 2.14
CA GLU A 36 9.39 14.72 2.81
C GLU A 36 7.95 14.66 3.29
N VAL A 37 7.03 14.21 2.44
CA VAL A 37 5.62 14.01 2.80
C VAL A 37 5.51 12.99 3.93
N PHE A 38 6.24 11.86 3.84
CA PHE A 38 6.19 10.84 4.88
C PHE A 38 6.77 11.33 6.21
N ALA A 39 7.84 12.13 6.19
CA ALA A 39 8.40 12.75 7.39
C ALA A 39 7.43 13.75 8.04
N GLU A 40 6.70 14.52 7.23
CA GLU A 40 5.65 15.42 7.74
C GLU A 40 4.51 14.64 8.41
N LEU A 41 4.09 13.52 7.81
CA LEU A 41 3.08 12.64 8.40
C LEU A 41 3.55 12.08 9.75
N LEU A 42 4.80 11.60 9.85
CA LEU A 42 5.38 11.14 11.12
C LEU A 42 5.34 12.24 12.19
N SER A 43 5.70 13.47 11.81
CA SER A 43 5.66 14.61 12.73
C SER A 43 4.25 14.96 13.20
N LYS A 44 3.24 14.82 12.33
CA LYS A 44 1.84 15.13 12.69
C LYS A 44 1.18 14.04 13.54
N THR A 45 1.50 12.78 13.30
CA THR A 45 0.84 11.64 13.98
C THR A 45 1.60 11.18 15.22
N GLN A 46 2.89 11.53 15.36
CA GLN A 46 3.76 11.07 16.44
C GLN A 46 3.93 9.54 16.50
N LEU A 47 3.59 8.84 15.41
CA LEU A 47 3.81 7.40 15.26
C LEU A 47 5.27 7.11 14.89
N SER A 48 5.73 5.90 15.19
CA SER A 48 6.98 5.41 14.63
C SER A 48 6.86 5.14 13.13
N ASP A 49 8.01 5.02 12.46
CA ASP A 49 8.13 4.70 11.04
C ASP A 49 7.31 3.45 10.62
N SER A 50 7.40 2.39 11.42
CA SER A 50 6.72 1.13 11.13
C SER A 50 5.23 1.22 11.41
N GLU A 51 4.83 1.86 12.52
CA GLU A 51 3.42 2.04 12.88
C GLU A 51 2.68 2.85 11.82
N LEU A 52 3.29 3.94 11.34
CA LEU A 52 2.67 4.75 10.29
C LEU A 52 2.54 3.96 8.99
N ARG A 53 3.57 3.24 8.53
CA ARG A 53 3.45 2.41 7.32
C ARG A 53 2.36 1.35 7.45
N VAL A 54 2.24 0.69 8.60
CA VAL A 54 1.17 -0.29 8.86
C VAL A 54 -0.20 0.40 8.84
N ALA A 55 -0.34 1.55 9.48
CA ALA A 55 -1.59 2.29 9.52
C ALA A 55 -2.05 2.76 8.12
N LEU A 56 -1.14 2.95 7.17
CA LEU A 56 -1.45 3.37 5.80
C LEU A 56 -1.86 2.22 4.86
N LEU A 57 -1.66 0.96 5.25
CA LEU A 57 -2.00 -0.21 4.42
C LEU A 57 -3.45 -0.24 3.90
N PRO A 58 -4.49 0.17 4.65
CA PRO A 58 -5.86 0.23 4.13
C PRO A 58 -6.00 1.11 2.89
N LEU A 59 -5.22 2.19 2.80
CA LEU A 59 -5.23 3.07 1.61
C LEU A 59 -4.62 2.37 0.39
N ALA A 60 -3.57 1.57 0.57
CA ALA A 60 -3.01 0.75 -0.50
C ALA A 60 -4.02 -0.34 -0.92
N ALA A 61 -4.60 -1.07 0.05
CA ALA A 61 -5.58 -2.12 -0.20
C ALA A 61 -6.84 -1.62 -0.94
N ALA A 62 -7.19 -0.33 -0.82
CA ALA A 62 -8.30 0.28 -1.54
C ALA A 62 -8.16 0.22 -3.08
N TYR A 63 -6.94 0.01 -3.59
CA TYR A 63 -6.64 -0.18 -5.02
C TYR A 63 -6.77 -1.64 -5.48
N SER A 64 -7.08 -2.57 -4.58
CA SER A 64 -7.20 -3.99 -4.91
C SER A 64 -8.35 -4.27 -5.89
N VAL A 65 -8.07 -5.17 -6.84
CA VAL A 65 -9.01 -5.74 -7.80
C VAL A 65 -9.04 -7.25 -7.58
N ALA A 66 -9.88 -7.72 -6.65
CA ALA A 66 -9.94 -9.12 -6.25
C ALA A 66 -11.34 -9.76 -6.45
N PRO A 67 -11.88 -9.82 -7.68
CA PRO A 67 -13.21 -10.37 -7.94
C PRO A 67 -13.34 -11.88 -7.70
N ILE A 68 -12.24 -12.63 -7.56
CA ILE A 68 -12.27 -14.09 -7.36
C ILE A 68 -12.26 -14.40 -5.86
N SER A 69 -11.29 -13.87 -5.12
CA SER A 69 -11.12 -14.16 -3.69
C SER A 69 -11.97 -13.26 -2.78
N ASN A 70 -12.34 -12.06 -3.24
CA ASN A 70 -12.85 -10.98 -2.39
C ASN A 70 -11.92 -10.64 -1.21
N PHE A 71 -10.62 -10.92 -1.36
CA PHE A 71 -9.59 -10.67 -0.35
C PHE A 71 -8.69 -9.51 -0.79
N TYR A 72 -8.86 -8.36 -0.14
CA TYR A 72 -8.20 -7.10 -0.54
C TYR A 72 -6.89 -6.91 0.22
N VAL A 73 -5.77 -7.09 -0.47
CA VAL A 73 -4.42 -7.01 0.09
C VAL A 73 -3.75 -5.73 -0.40
N GLY A 74 -3.11 -5.01 0.53
CA GLY A 74 -2.30 -3.84 0.25
C GLY A 74 -0.86 -4.07 0.68
N ALA A 75 0.08 -3.48 -0.06
CA ALA A 75 1.49 -3.46 0.27
C ALA A 75 2.05 -2.04 0.08
N ILE A 76 3.05 -1.70 0.89
CA ILE A 76 3.82 -0.45 0.75
C ILE A 76 5.28 -0.82 0.65
N VAL A 77 5.92 -0.47 -0.46
CA VAL A 77 7.35 -0.63 -0.68
C VAL A 77 8.04 0.70 -0.40
N ARG A 78 9.13 0.67 0.36
CA ARG A 78 10.07 1.79 0.44
C ARG A 78 11.24 1.54 -0.49
N GLY A 79 11.41 2.41 -1.47
CA GLY A 79 12.59 2.41 -2.34
C GLY A 79 13.86 2.85 -1.63
N LEU A 80 15.01 2.67 -2.26
CA LEU A 80 16.28 3.17 -1.72
C LEU A 80 16.33 4.70 -1.67
N SER A 81 15.55 5.39 -2.52
CA SER A 81 15.37 6.85 -2.41
C SER A 81 14.64 7.30 -1.14
N GLY A 82 13.94 6.38 -0.47
CA GLY A 82 13.06 6.66 0.66
C GLY A 82 11.58 6.88 0.27
N THR A 83 11.28 7.00 -1.02
CA THR A 83 9.90 7.11 -1.53
C THR A 83 9.10 5.84 -1.21
N LEU A 84 7.84 6.02 -0.81
CA LEU A 84 6.91 4.93 -0.59
C LEU A 84 6.01 4.73 -1.81
N TYR A 85 5.82 3.47 -2.19
CA TYR A 85 5.03 3.06 -3.35
C TYR A 85 3.94 2.09 -2.89
N PHE A 86 2.69 2.44 -3.15
CA PHE A 86 1.57 1.56 -2.84
C PHE A 86 1.41 0.49 -3.91
N GLY A 87 0.96 -0.68 -3.50
CA GLY A 87 0.53 -1.75 -4.40
C GLY A 87 -0.64 -2.53 -3.79
N ALA A 88 -1.39 -3.20 -4.64
CA ALA A 88 -2.53 -4.01 -4.25
C ALA A 88 -2.68 -5.23 -5.17
N ASN A 89 -3.30 -6.29 -4.67
CA ASN A 89 -3.49 -7.50 -5.47
C ASN A 89 -4.50 -7.29 -6.61
N MET A 90 -4.27 -7.99 -7.71
CA MET A 90 -5.12 -7.97 -8.91
C MET A 90 -5.40 -9.41 -9.37
N GLU A 91 -6.67 -9.70 -9.62
CA GLU A 91 -7.18 -10.99 -10.08
C GLU A 91 -8.05 -10.78 -11.33
N PHE A 92 -7.97 -11.74 -12.26
CA PHE A 92 -8.61 -11.61 -13.57
C PHE A 92 -9.57 -12.77 -13.80
N VAL A 93 -10.87 -12.45 -13.92
CA VAL A 93 -11.92 -13.46 -14.13
C VAL A 93 -11.76 -14.11 -15.50
N GLY A 94 -11.90 -15.44 -15.55
CA GLY A 94 -11.83 -16.20 -16.81
C GLY A 94 -10.41 -16.48 -17.30
N THR A 95 -9.37 -16.12 -16.55
CA THR A 95 -7.97 -16.47 -16.85
C THR A 95 -7.41 -17.47 -15.84
N SER A 96 -6.22 -18.01 -16.14
CA SER A 96 -5.46 -18.82 -15.17
C SER A 96 -5.07 -18.00 -13.93
N LEU A 97 -5.03 -18.64 -12.76
CA LEU A 97 -4.54 -18.03 -11.51
C LEU A 97 -3.08 -17.57 -11.61
N ALA A 98 -2.29 -18.11 -12.54
CA ALA A 98 -0.93 -17.67 -12.80
C ALA A 98 -0.85 -16.23 -13.37
N GLN A 99 -1.98 -15.62 -13.75
CA GLN A 99 -2.06 -14.22 -14.17
C GLN A 99 -2.34 -13.27 -13.01
N SER A 100 -2.63 -13.77 -11.81
CA SER A 100 -2.85 -12.93 -10.64
C SER A 100 -1.57 -12.17 -10.28
N VAL A 101 -1.73 -10.92 -9.86
CA VAL A 101 -0.64 -10.08 -9.35
C VAL A 101 -0.83 -9.91 -7.85
N HIS A 102 0.19 -10.24 -7.08
CA HIS A 102 0.18 -10.05 -5.63
C HIS A 102 0.41 -8.58 -5.28
N ALA A 103 -0.01 -8.14 -4.09
CA ALA A 103 0.17 -6.75 -3.66
C ALA A 103 1.66 -6.36 -3.61
N GLU A 104 2.51 -7.28 -3.17
CA GLU A 104 3.96 -7.13 -3.11
C GLU A 104 4.56 -6.96 -4.51
N GLN A 105 4.14 -7.80 -5.46
CA GLN A 105 4.57 -7.69 -6.86
C GLN A 105 4.14 -6.35 -7.47
N SER A 106 2.90 -5.93 -7.18
CA SER A 106 2.36 -4.63 -7.61
C SER A 106 3.20 -3.47 -7.07
N ALA A 107 3.48 -3.44 -5.75
CA ALA A 107 4.23 -2.36 -5.12
C ALA A 107 5.69 -2.30 -5.60
N ILE A 108 6.35 -3.45 -5.74
CA ILE A 108 7.73 -3.54 -6.26
C ILE A 108 7.77 -3.08 -7.73
N SER A 109 6.83 -3.53 -8.55
CA SER A 109 6.76 -3.12 -9.96
C SER A 109 6.48 -1.62 -10.08
N HIS A 110 5.62 -1.08 -9.20
CA HIS A 110 5.33 0.36 -9.14
C HIS A 110 6.61 1.17 -8.82
N ALA A 111 7.38 0.76 -7.82
CA ALA A 111 8.66 1.37 -7.49
C ALA A 111 9.64 1.31 -8.68
N TRP A 112 9.79 0.12 -9.30
CA TRP A 112 10.70 -0.08 -10.42
C TRP A 112 10.33 0.75 -11.65
N LEU A 113 9.05 0.80 -12.02
CA LEU A 113 8.57 1.59 -13.16
C LEU A 113 8.74 3.10 -12.95
N LYS A 114 8.86 3.55 -11.70
CA LYS A 114 9.18 4.94 -11.34
C LYS A 114 10.67 5.22 -11.13
N GLY A 115 11.53 4.25 -11.48
CA GLY A 115 12.98 4.45 -11.52
C GLY A 115 13.71 4.12 -10.23
N GLU A 116 13.08 3.43 -9.26
CA GLU A 116 13.81 2.91 -8.10
C GLU A 116 14.85 1.87 -8.52
N THR A 117 16.01 1.93 -7.89
CA THR A 117 17.14 1.04 -8.15
C THR A 117 17.24 -0.11 -7.15
N GLY A 118 16.37 -0.10 -6.12
CA GLY A 118 16.28 -1.15 -5.14
C GLY A 118 15.17 -0.89 -4.12
N VAL A 119 14.94 -1.89 -3.28
CA VAL A 119 13.96 -1.84 -2.19
C VAL A 119 14.70 -1.85 -0.86
N LYS A 120 14.34 -0.91 0.03
CA LYS A 120 14.85 -0.85 1.40
C LYS A 120 14.05 -1.76 2.33
N ASP A 121 12.73 -1.63 2.30
CA ASP A 121 11.82 -2.41 3.11
C ASP A 121 10.44 -2.50 2.44
N ILE A 122 9.63 -3.47 2.88
CA ILE A 122 8.26 -3.66 2.44
C ILE A 122 7.37 -3.89 3.67
N THR A 123 6.18 -3.30 3.65
CA THR A 123 5.13 -3.48 4.67
C THR A 123 3.93 -4.13 4.02
N ILE A 124 3.40 -5.17 4.66
CA ILE A 124 2.20 -5.91 4.23
C ILE A 124 1.29 -6.17 5.43
N ASN A 125 0.00 -6.32 5.17
CA ASN A 125 -1.02 -6.58 6.20
C ASN A 125 -1.09 -8.05 6.63
N TYR A 126 -0.61 -8.98 5.81
CA TYR A 126 -0.67 -10.42 6.10
C TYR A 126 0.62 -11.11 5.67
N SER A 127 1.24 -11.87 6.58
CA SER A 127 2.24 -12.87 6.22
C SER A 127 1.55 -14.23 6.13
N LEU A 128 1.52 -14.83 4.93
CA LEU A 128 1.20 -16.25 4.78
C LEU A 128 2.40 -17.05 5.30
N VAL A 129 2.42 -17.36 6.61
CA VAL A 129 3.21 -18.50 7.07
C VAL A 129 2.45 -19.72 6.56
N ALA A 130 2.92 -20.30 5.47
CA ALA A 130 2.57 -21.68 5.13
C ALA A 130 3.13 -22.54 6.26
N THR A 131 2.32 -22.81 7.27
CA THR A 131 2.64 -23.85 8.25
C THR A 131 2.71 -25.14 7.44
N VAL A 132 3.91 -25.57 7.09
CA VAL A 132 4.14 -26.90 6.54
C VAL A 132 3.73 -27.82 7.68
N ALA A 133 2.52 -28.36 7.60
CA ALA A 133 2.09 -29.44 8.47
C ALA A 133 3.02 -30.61 8.14
N SER A 134 4.03 -30.81 8.97
CA SER A 134 4.83 -32.03 8.97
C SER A 134 3.89 -33.19 9.28
N SER A 135 3.55 -33.95 8.24
CA SER A 135 2.98 -35.30 8.35
C SER A 135 4.03 -36.30 8.78
#